data_AF-A0A934AZ29-F1
#
_entry.id   AF-A0A934AZ29-F1
#
_cell.length_a   1.000
_cell.length_b   1.000
_cell.length_c   1.000
_cell.angle_alpha   90.00
_cell.angle_beta   90.00
_cell.angle_gamma   90.00
#
_symmetry.space_group_name_H-M   'P 1'
#
loop_
_entity.id
_entity.type
_entity.pdbx_description
1 polymer ?
#
loop_
_entity_poly.entity_id
_entity_poly.type
_entity_poly.pdbx_seq_one_letter_code
_entity_poly.pdbx_strand_id
1 'polypeptide(L)'
;MRRKNGQQSAVSDQHRNAGTGVEPKGWSTSSLVFFFVVTGFLLIAQSSWLIAANAPVKQEEKKAATRAEVKTEIKTEEKKKTGLAEKEEALKKEEARLKVLKKELDEKIDTYTRLLARMEEVLKSMDTAKGERYEHLIKAYEAMPNEEAAVRLSALEEKTAVNILIRMKSKKAGLVMASMDSKKAASLTEGMMSMAKKFPTK
;
A
#
# COMPACT_ATOMS: atom_id res chain seq x y z
N MET A 1 -55.48 7.35 31.80
CA MET A 1 -55.93 6.37 32.83
C MET A 1 -55.75 4.97 32.24
N ARG A 2 -54.79 4.13 32.68
CA ARG A 2 -54.92 3.07 33.73
C ARG A 2 -56.21 2.24 33.54
N ARG A 3 -56.25 0.89 33.41
CA ARG A 3 -55.62 -0.25 34.13
C ARG A 3 -55.68 -1.51 33.21
N LYS A 4 -54.66 -2.38 33.06
CA LYS A 4 -54.24 -3.59 33.84
C LYS A 4 -55.33 -4.61 34.29
N ASN A 5 -55.10 -5.85 33.84
CA ASN A 5 -55.10 -7.16 34.55
C ASN A 5 -56.38 -7.99 34.80
N GLY A 6 -56.21 -9.31 34.59
CA GLY A 6 -56.90 -10.43 35.25
C GLY A 6 -56.92 -11.70 34.36
N GLN A 7 -55.99 -12.67 34.46
CA GLN A 7 -56.02 -13.91 35.29
C GLN A 7 -57.25 -14.82 34.98
N GLN A 8 -57.17 -16.12 34.62
CA GLN A 8 -56.70 -17.34 35.32
C GLN A 8 -56.85 -18.57 34.36
N SER A 9 -55.88 -19.49 34.18
CA SER A 9 -55.77 -20.89 34.73
C SER A 9 -57.04 -21.76 34.67
N ALA A 10 -57.11 -23.07 34.39
CA ALA A 10 -56.21 -24.18 34.04
C ALA A 10 -57.10 -25.46 33.84
N VAL A 11 -56.48 -26.64 33.58
CA VAL A 11 -57.00 -28.03 33.81
C VAL A 11 -57.87 -28.61 32.66
N SER A 12 -57.36 -29.54 31.84
CA SER A 12 -57.28 -31.02 31.98
C SER A 12 -58.64 -31.70 32.13
N ASP A 13 -59.02 -32.58 31.19
CA ASP A 13 -59.37 -33.96 31.52
C ASP A 13 -59.75 -34.83 30.31
N GLN A 14 -59.31 -36.08 30.45
CA GLN A 14 -59.45 -37.22 29.56
C GLN A 14 -60.70 -38.04 29.94
N HIS A 15 -61.09 -38.93 29.03
CA HIS A 15 -62.03 -40.06 29.17
C HIS A 15 -63.51 -39.77 28.88
N ARG A 16 -64.06 -40.49 27.89
CA ARG A 16 -64.91 -41.65 28.15
C ARG A 16 -65.20 -42.46 26.88
N ASN A 17 -65.16 -43.77 27.08
CA ASN A 17 -65.42 -44.87 26.17
C ASN A 17 -66.79 -45.47 26.54
N ALA A 18 -67.61 -45.87 25.55
CA ALA A 18 -68.70 -46.86 25.62
C ALA A 18 -69.50 -46.78 24.30
N GLY A 19 -69.92 -47.85 23.63
CA GLY A 19 -69.85 -49.28 23.91
C GLY A 19 -70.51 -50.08 22.77
N THR A 20 -70.22 -51.39 22.75
CA THR A 20 -71.12 -52.55 22.52
C THR A 20 -72.20 -52.41 21.42
N GLY A 21 -72.32 -53.23 20.38
CA GLY A 21 -72.12 -54.67 20.25
C GLY A 21 -73.41 -55.31 19.69
N VAL A 22 -73.25 -56.42 18.93
CA VAL A 22 -74.25 -57.43 18.52
C VAL A 22 -74.84 -57.34 17.08
N GLU A 23 -74.44 -58.30 16.25
CA GLU A 23 -74.96 -58.72 14.92
C GLU A 23 -76.27 -59.58 15.01
N PRO A 24 -76.67 -60.46 14.05
CA PRO A 24 -76.99 -60.34 12.60
C PRO A 24 -78.38 -60.98 12.26
N LYS A 25 -78.78 -61.00 10.96
CA LYS A 25 -79.20 -62.18 10.14
C LYS A 25 -80.35 -61.98 9.14
N GLY A 26 -80.23 -62.65 7.97
CA GLY A 26 -81.31 -63.15 7.08
C GLY A 26 -81.20 -62.66 5.61
N TRP A 27 -80.52 -63.35 4.67
CA TRP A 27 -80.89 -64.52 3.82
C TRP A 27 -81.75 -64.22 2.56
N SER A 28 -81.20 -64.57 1.39
CA SER A 28 -81.98 -65.05 0.22
C SER A 28 -81.18 -66.13 -0.51
N THR A 29 -81.84 -67.26 -0.74
CA THR A 29 -81.35 -68.55 -1.25
C THR A 29 -81.81 -68.79 -2.70
N SER A 30 -81.15 -69.73 -3.40
CA SER A 30 -81.45 -70.27 -4.75
C SER A 30 -80.93 -69.41 -5.91
N SER A 31 -79.88 -69.76 -6.67
CA SER A 31 -79.36 -71.08 -7.10
C SER A 31 -77.82 -71.05 -6.99
N LEU A 32 -77.16 -71.73 -6.06
CA LEU A 32 -76.90 -73.18 -5.95
C LEU A 32 -76.12 -73.81 -7.13
N VAL A 33 -74.87 -74.16 -6.80
CA VAL A 33 -74.11 -75.40 -7.11
C VAL A 33 -72.91 -75.33 -8.07
N PHE A 34 -72.84 -74.52 -9.13
CA PHE A 34 -71.90 -74.88 -10.23
C PHE A 34 -70.49 -74.25 -10.27
N PHE A 35 -70.05 -73.44 -9.31
CA PHE A 35 -68.73 -72.77 -9.39
C PHE A 35 -67.85 -72.95 -8.14
N PHE A 36 -67.91 -74.11 -7.50
CA PHE A 36 -67.21 -74.38 -6.22
C PHE A 36 -65.86 -75.12 -6.31
N VAL A 37 -65.12 -75.10 -7.44
CA VAL A 37 -63.86 -75.89 -7.54
C VAL A 37 -62.63 -75.13 -8.09
N VAL A 38 -62.72 -73.88 -8.56
CA VAL A 38 -61.54 -73.19 -9.18
C VAL A 38 -61.13 -71.86 -8.53
N THR A 39 -61.91 -71.30 -7.60
CA THR A 39 -61.64 -69.98 -7.01
C THR A 39 -61.56 -70.04 -5.48
N GLY A 40 -60.80 -71.00 -4.95
CA GLY A 40 -60.82 -71.32 -3.51
C GLY A 40 -59.48 -71.76 -2.94
N PHE A 41 -58.34 -71.33 -3.49
CA PHE A 41 -57.03 -71.51 -2.84
C PHE A 41 -56.00 -70.49 -3.32
N LEU A 42 -56.36 -69.21 -3.28
CA LEU A 42 -55.45 -68.08 -3.53
C LEU A 42 -55.68 -66.97 -2.49
N LEU A 43 -55.62 -67.30 -1.20
CA LEU A 43 -55.71 -66.34 -0.09
C LEU A 43 -54.91 -66.79 1.15
N ILE A 44 -53.63 -67.12 0.96
CA ILE A 44 -52.61 -67.16 2.04
C ILE A 44 -51.39 -66.34 1.61
N ALA A 45 -51.61 -65.15 1.06
CA ALA A 45 -50.54 -64.26 0.60
C ALA A 45 -50.84 -62.76 0.85
N GLN A 46 -51.68 -62.42 1.84
CA GLN A 46 -52.07 -61.02 2.10
C GLN A 46 -52.06 -60.56 3.57
N SER A 47 -51.52 -61.33 4.53
CA SER A 47 -51.33 -60.86 5.92
C SER A 47 -49.96 -60.21 6.19
N SER A 48 -49.18 -59.86 5.16
CA SER A 48 -47.93 -59.07 5.28
C SER A 48 -48.00 -57.74 4.52
N TRP A 49 -49.12 -57.03 4.65
CA TRP A 49 -49.25 -55.65 4.17
C TRP A 49 -50.01 -54.78 5.18
N LEU A 50 -49.58 -54.80 6.45
CA LEU A 50 -50.12 -53.94 7.52
C LEU A 50 -49.00 -53.42 8.44
N ILE A 51 -47.84 -53.09 7.88
CA ILE A 51 -46.83 -52.20 8.49
C ILE A 51 -46.33 -51.24 7.41
N ALA A 52 -47.24 -50.45 6.81
CA ALA A 52 -46.88 -49.43 5.83
C ALA A 52 -47.89 -48.26 5.78
N ALA A 53 -48.45 -47.88 6.93
CA ALA A 53 -49.40 -46.77 6.99
C ALA A 53 -49.25 -45.96 8.30
N ASN A 54 -48.14 -45.22 8.45
CA ASN A 54 -48.08 -43.88 9.08
C ASN A 54 -46.64 -43.29 9.09
N ALA A 55 -46.14 -42.82 7.94
CA ALA A 55 -45.04 -41.85 7.83
C ALA A 55 -44.92 -41.48 6.33
N PRO A 56 -45.00 -40.20 5.91
CA PRO A 56 -43.98 -39.20 6.29
C PRO A 56 -44.51 -37.74 6.39
N VAL A 57 -44.40 -37.09 7.54
CA VAL A 57 -44.55 -35.60 7.65
C VAL A 57 -43.30 -34.91 8.24
N LYS A 58 -42.31 -35.66 8.74
CA LYS A 58 -41.15 -35.09 9.46
C LYS A 58 -39.87 -34.90 8.61
N GLN A 59 -39.97 -35.02 7.28
CA GLN A 59 -38.81 -35.02 6.37
C GLN A 59 -38.67 -33.74 5.52
N GLU A 60 -39.66 -32.86 5.49
CA GLU A 60 -39.58 -31.60 4.73
C GLU A 60 -38.93 -30.46 5.53
N GLU A 61 -39.19 -30.35 6.85
CA GLU A 61 -38.58 -29.31 7.69
C GLU A 61 -37.05 -29.48 7.84
N LYS A 62 -36.56 -30.72 7.93
CA LYS A 62 -35.11 -30.99 8.06
C LYS A 62 -34.33 -30.76 6.76
N LYS A 63 -34.96 -30.96 5.60
CA LYS A 63 -34.36 -30.66 4.28
C LYS A 63 -34.40 -29.16 3.96
N ALA A 64 -35.43 -28.46 4.44
CA ALA A 64 -35.51 -27.00 4.34
C ALA A 64 -34.48 -26.30 5.23
N ALA A 65 -34.27 -26.77 6.47
CA ALA A 65 -33.26 -26.23 7.38
C ALA A 65 -31.83 -26.45 6.88
N THR A 66 -31.48 -27.66 6.44
CA THR A 66 -30.14 -27.96 5.88
C THR A 66 -29.87 -27.24 4.55
N ARG A 67 -30.87 -27.08 3.68
CA ARG A 67 -30.73 -26.29 2.44
C ARG A 67 -30.59 -24.79 2.73
N ALA A 68 -31.22 -24.28 3.78
CA ALA A 68 -31.08 -22.89 4.22
C ALA A 68 -29.70 -22.63 4.82
N GLU A 69 -29.21 -23.53 5.68
CA GLU A 69 -27.88 -23.48 6.31
C GLU A 69 -26.75 -23.56 5.27
N VAL A 70 -26.83 -24.51 4.32
CA VAL A 70 -25.87 -24.62 3.21
C VAL A 70 -25.93 -23.40 2.28
N LYS A 71 -27.12 -22.83 2.02
CA LYS A 71 -27.26 -21.60 1.22
C LYS A 71 -26.69 -20.37 1.93
N THR A 72 -26.74 -20.32 3.26
CA THR A 72 -26.11 -19.24 4.04
C THR A 72 -24.59 -19.37 4.11
N GLU A 73 -24.05 -20.58 4.20
CA GLU A 73 -22.59 -20.83 4.17
C GLU A 73 -22.01 -20.51 2.78
N ILE A 74 -22.63 -20.99 1.70
CA ILE A 74 -22.19 -20.69 0.32
C ILE A 74 -22.24 -19.19 0.05
N LYS A 75 -23.31 -18.48 0.45
CA LYS A 75 -23.37 -17.01 0.35
C LYS A 75 -22.27 -16.31 1.15
N THR A 76 -21.85 -16.89 2.27
CA THR A 76 -20.80 -16.30 3.12
C THR A 76 -19.42 -16.53 2.52
N GLU A 77 -19.17 -17.69 1.91
CA GLU A 77 -17.95 -17.98 1.17
C GLU A 77 -17.83 -17.17 -0.12
N GLU A 78 -18.92 -17.00 -0.88
CA GLU A 78 -18.95 -16.16 -2.08
C GLU A 78 -18.68 -14.68 -1.73
N LYS A 79 -19.26 -14.17 -0.64
CA LYS A 79 -18.98 -12.82 -0.12
C LYS A 79 -17.52 -12.65 0.33
N LYS A 80 -16.93 -13.69 0.93
CA LYS A 80 -15.50 -13.68 1.31
C LYS A 80 -14.60 -13.69 0.07
N LYS A 81 -14.91 -14.52 -0.93
CA LYS A 81 -14.14 -14.61 -2.19
C LYS A 81 -14.20 -13.30 -2.98
N THR A 82 -15.38 -12.68 -3.08
CA THR A 82 -15.55 -11.36 -3.73
C THR A 82 -14.82 -10.25 -2.98
N GLY A 83 -14.93 -10.19 -1.65
CA GLY A 83 -14.20 -9.20 -0.85
C GLY A 83 -12.67 -9.39 -0.86
N LEU A 84 -12.18 -10.61 -1.07
CA LEU A 84 -10.74 -10.87 -1.28
C LEU A 84 -10.30 -10.45 -2.69
N ALA A 85 -11.10 -10.75 -3.73
CA ALA A 85 -10.81 -10.34 -5.10
C ALA A 85 -10.76 -8.81 -5.25
N GLU A 86 -11.69 -8.08 -4.64
CA GLU A 86 -11.70 -6.61 -4.63
C GLU A 86 -10.44 -6.03 -3.95
N LYS A 87 -10.00 -6.62 -2.83
CA LYS A 87 -8.76 -6.24 -2.16
C LYS A 87 -7.54 -6.53 -3.00
N GLU A 88 -7.50 -7.68 -3.67
CA GLU A 88 -6.40 -8.04 -4.56
C GLU A 88 -6.30 -7.08 -5.76
N GLU A 89 -7.43 -6.71 -6.36
CA GLU A 89 -7.44 -5.70 -7.42
C GLU A 89 -7.02 -4.31 -6.93
N ALA A 90 -7.45 -3.90 -5.74
CA ALA A 90 -7.04 -2.64 -5.14
C ALA A 90 -5.52 -2.62 -4.87
N LEU A 91 -4.97 -3.71 -4.32
CA LEU A 91 -3.53 -3.85 -4.09
C LEU A 91 -2.76 -3.84 -5.41
N LYS A 92 -3.22 -4.55 -6.45
CA LYS A 92 -2.58 -4.52 -7.77
C LYS A 92 -2.55 -3.12 -8.39
N LYS A 93 -3.62 -2.34 -8.22
CA LYS A 93 -3.69 -0.95 -8.69
C LYS A 93 -2.69 -0.06 -7.94
N GLU A 94 -2.61 -0.19 -6.62
CA GLU A 94 -1.64 0.55 -5.81
C GLU A 94 -0.20 0.14 -6.13
N GLU A 95 0.09 -1.15 -6.29
CA GLU A 95 1.42 -1.63 -6.70
C GLU A 95 1.82 -1.07 -8.07
N ALA A 96 0.91 -1.07 -9.05
CA ALA A 96 1.16 -0.48 -10.35
C ALA A 96 1.45 1.03 -10.25
N ARG A 97 0.66 1.76 -9.45
CA ARG A 97 0.86 3.18 -9.20
C ARG A 97 2.21 3.47 -8.54
N LEU A 98 2.55 2.73 -7.49
CA LEU A 98 3.82 2.85 -6.78
C LEU A 98 5.01 2.55 -7.70
N LYS A 99 4.87 1.57 -8.60
CA LYS A 99 5.92 1.24 -9.58
C LYS A 99 6.15 2.38 -10.57
N VAL A 100 5.08 3.03 -11.06
CA VAL A 100 5.19 4.20 -11.93
C VAL A 100 5.87 5.35 -11.19
N LEU A 101 5.42 5.65 -9.96
CA LEU A 101 6.00 6.74 -9.17
C LEU A 101 7.47 6.50 -8.82
N LYS A 102 7.83 5.25 -8.51
CA LYS A 102 9.23 4.86 -8.29
C LYS A 102 10.08 5.11 -9.54
N LYS A 103 9.57 4.72 -10.71
CA LYS A 103 10.27 4.96 -11.98
C LYS A 103 10.46 6.45 -12.25
N GLU A 104 9.42 7.27 -12.05
CA GLU A 104 9.53 8.72 -12.19
C GLU A 104 10.54 9.34 -11.22
N LEU A 105 10.61 8.83 -9.99
CA LEU A 105 11.58 9.27 -9.00
C LEU A 105 13.01 8.90 -9.42
N ASP A 106 13.22 7.67 -9.87
CA ASP A 106 14.52 7.19 -10.36
C ASP A 106 14.98 8.04 -11.56
N GLU A 107 14.09 8.33 -12.52
CA GLU A 107 14.37 9.21 -13.66
C GLU A 107 14.74 10.65 -13.24
N LYS A 108 14.08 11.19 -12.21
CA LYS A 108 14.41 12.50 -11.63
C LYS A 108 15.77 12.48 -10.94
N ILE A 109 16.07 11.44 -10.17
CA ILE A 109 17.38 11.27 -9.51
C ILE A 109 18.50 11.21 -10.55
N ASP A 110 18.32 10.44 -11.62
CA ASP A 110 19.30 10.35 -12.71
C ASP A 110 19.49 11.70 -13.42
N THR A 111 18.40 12.46 -13.58
CA THR A 111 18.46 13.79 -14.19
C THR A 111 19.21 14.77 -13.30
N TYR A 112 18.92 14.79 -12.00
CA TYR A 112 19.63 15.65 -11.06
C TYR A 112 21.10 15.27 -10.91
N THR A 113 21.41 13.97 -10.85
CA THR A 113 22.78 13.48 -10.77
C THR A 113 23.59 13.90 -12.00
N ARG A 114 23.02 13.77 -13.21
CA ARG A 114 23.66 14.26 -14.44
C ARG A 114 23.83 15.77 -14.46
N LEU A 115 22.86 16.52 -13.94
CA LEU A 115 22.96 17.97 -13.87
C LEU A 115 24.08 18.39 -12.90
N LEU A 116 24.16 17.78 -11.72
CA LEU A 116 25.23 18.02 -10.76
C LEU A 116 26.59 17.72 -11.36
N ALA A 117 26.76 16.57 -12.02
CA ALA A 117 28.02 16.21 -12.69
C ALA A 117 28.42 17.24 -13.76
N ARG A 118 27.46 17.73 -14.57
CA ARG A 118 27.74 18.79 -15.55
C ARG A 118 28.11 20.11 -14.89
N MET A 119 27.46 20.47 -13.78
CA MET A 119 27.80 21.68 -13.04
C MET A 119 29.21 21.59 -12.47
N GLU A 120 29.59 20.45 -11.88
CA GLU A 120 30.95 20.20 -11.40
C GLU A 120 31.97 20.27 -12.53
N GLU A 121 31.67 19.69 -13.70
CA GLU A 121 32.53 19.76 -14.88
C GLU A 121 32.71 21.20 -15.36
N VAL A 122 31.62 21.97 -15.46
CA VAL A 122 31.68 23.39 -15.84
C VAL A 122 32.50 24.18 -14.82
N LEU A 123 32.26 24.00 -13.51
CA LEU A 123 33.04 24.66 -12.46
C LEU A 123 34.52 24.31 -12.56
N LYS A 124 34.85 23.04 -12.72
CA LYS A 124 36.23 22.58 -12.89
C LYS A 124 36.87 23.18 -14.14
N SER A 125 36.17 23.21 -15.27
CA SER A 125 36.67 23.81 -16.51
C SER A 125 36.90 25.33 -16.39
N MET A 126 36.06 26.03 -15.63
CA MET A 126 36.22 27.45 -15.34
C MET A 126 37.40 27.69 -14.41
N ASP A 127 37.58 26.82 -13.41
CA ASP A 127 38.71 26.90 -12.47
C ASP A 127 40.03 26.55 -13.15
N THR A 128 40.09 25.56 -14.04
CA THR A 128 41.31 25.25 -14.81
C THR A 128 41.64 26.36 -15.79
N ALA A 129 40.67 26.82 -16.60
CA ALA A 129 40.91 27.85 -17.60
C ALA A 129 41.29 29.21 -16.99
N LYS A 130 40.68 29.58 -15.84
CA LYS A 130 41.09 30.77 -15.09
C LYS A 130 42.42 30.53 -14.37
N GLY A 131 42.56 29.38 -13.72
CA GLY A 131 43.76 28.98 -12.99
C GLY A 131 45.01 29.07 -13.85
N GLU A 132 45.04 28.43 -15.02
CA GLU A 132 46.20 28.43 -15.92
C GLU A 132 46.64 29.83 -16.35
N ARG A 133 45.69 30.71 -16.69
CA ARG A 133 46.00 32.09 -17.08
C ARG A 133 46.62 32.89 -15.94
N TYR A 134 46.10 32.74 -14.72
CA TYR A 134 46.64 33.41 -13.55
C TYR A 134 47.96 32.79 -13.09
N GLU A 135 48.13 31.48 -13.17
CA GLU A 135 49.33 30.75 -12.76
C GLU A 135 50.58 31.28 -13.45
N HIS A 136 50.55 31.50 -14.77
CA HIS A 136 51.69 32.04 -15.50
C HIS A 136 52.03 33.48 -15.06
N LEU A 137 51.01 34.31 -14.83
CA LEU A 137 51.21 35.68 -14.35
C LEU A 137 51.80 35.69 -12.95
N ILE A 138 51.23 34.90 -12.04
CA ILE A 138 51.70 34.79 -10.65
C ILE A 138 53.14 34.30 -10.62
N LYS A 139 53.49 33.25 -11.39
CA LYS A 139 54.87 32.75 -11.48
C LYS A 139 55.84 33.82 -11.97
N ALA A 140 55.45 34.67 -12.91
CA ALA A 140 56.29 35.78 -13.37
C ALA A 140 56.54 36.81 -12.25
N TYR A 141 55.51 37.15 -11.46
CA TYR A 141 55.67 38.01 -10.27
C TYR A 141 56.44 37.32 -9.12
N GLU A 142 56.31 36.01 -8.95
CA GLU A 142 57.06 35.26 -7.94
C GLU A 142 58.56 35.17 -8.25
N ALA A 143 58.91 35.04 -9.54
CA ALA A 143 60.28 35.00 -10.01
C ALA A 143 60.98 36.37 -9.93
N MET A 144 60.20 37.46 -9.88
CA MET A 144 60.71 38.82 -9.79
C MET A 144 61.28 39.14 -8.38
N PRO A 145 62.31 40.01 -8.26
CA PRO A 145 62.76 40.52 -6.97
C PRO A 145 61.62 41.18 -6.17
N ASN A 146 61.68 41.10 -4.84
CA ASN A 146 60.58 41.51 -3.96
C ASN A 146 60.27 43.01 -4.11
N GLU A 147 61.32 43.82 -4.21
CA GLU A 147 61.27 45.28 -4.32
C GLU A 147 60.66 45.70 -5.64
N GLU A 148 61.02 45.02 -6.74
CA GLU A 148 60.49 45.32 -8.06
C GLU A 148 59.01 44.89 -8.17
N ALA A 149 58.68 43.71 -7.63
CA ALA A 149 57.30 43.24 -7.56
C ALA A 149 56.43 44.20 -6.73
N ALA A 150 56.95 44.70 -5.59
CA ALA A 150 56.27 45.67 -4.73
C ALA A 150 55.93 46.96 -5.47
N VAL A 151 56.88 47.53 -6.22
CA VAL A 151 56.65 48.75 -7.02
C VAL A 151 55.62 48.50 -8.11
N ARG A 152 55.74 47.40 -8.87
CA ARG A 152 54.82 47.09 -9.97
C ARG A 152 53.41 46.77 -9.47
N LEU A 153 53.26 46.04 -8.37
CA LEU A 153 51.96 45.75 -7.76
C LEU A 153 51.30 47.01 -7.18
N SER A 154 52.10 47.93 -6.62
CA SER A 154 51.59 49.22 -6.11
C SER A 154 50.97 50.09 -7.20
N ALA A 155 51.47 49.96 -8.44
CA ALA A 155 50.99 50.71 -9.61
C ALA A 155 49.73 50.11 -10.25
N LEU A 156 49.32 48.89 -9.86
CA LEU A 156 48.09 48.27 -10.36
C LEU A 156 46.85 48.76 -9.62
N GLU A 157 45.69 48.55 -10.26
CA GLU A 157 44.41 48.66 -9.58
C GLU A 157 44.37 47.71 -8.38
N GLU A 158 43.85 48.20 -7.25
CA GLU A 158 43.81 47.48 -5.98
C GLU A 158 43.21 46.08 -6.12
N LYS A 159 42.10 45.94 -6.84
CA LYS A 159 41.44 44.65 -7.08
C LYS A 159 42.34 43.65 -7.82
N THR A 160 43.17 44.12 -8.74
CA THR A 160 44.07 43.26 -9.53
C THR A 160 45.27 42.84 -8.68
N ALA A 161 45.86 43.79 -7.95
CA ALA A 161 46.96 43.50 -7.01
C ALA A 161 46.54 42.50 -5.92
N VAL A 162 45.36 42.68 -5.33
CA VAL A 162 44.76 41.74 -4.36
C VAL A 162 44.61 40.34 -4.97
N ASN A 163 44.10 40.23 -6.20
CA ASN A 163 43.91 38.93 -6.84
C ASN A 163 45.21 38.18 -7.11
N ILE A 164 46.30 38.88 -7.42
CA ILE A 164 47.63 38.31 -7.61
C ILE A 164 48.21 37.88 -6.26
N LEU A 165 48.15 38.76 -5.25
CA LEU A 165 48.72 38.51 -3.93
C LEU A 165 48.09 37.29 -3.22
N ILE A 166 46.76 37.12 -3.29
CA ILE A 166 46.06 35.97 -2.67
C ILE A 166 46.48 34.63 -3.28
N ARG A 167 46.80 34.63 -4.58
CA ARG A 167 47.13 33.40 -5.32
C ARG A 167 48.64 33.12 -5.37
N MET A 168 49.46 34.05 -4.88
CA MET A 168 50.90 33.88 -4.76
C MET A 168 51.26 33.09 -3.49
N LYS A 169 52.42 32.44 -3.46
CA LYS A 169 52.95 31.78 -2.25
C LYS A 169 53.00 32.76 -1.08
N SER A 170 52.42 32.37 0.06
CA SER A 170 52.27 33.24 1.23
C SER A 170 53.59 33.86 1.71
N LYS A 171 54.70 33.10 1.64
CA LYS A 171 56.04 33.61 1.98
C LYS A 171 56.48 34.74 1.05
N LYS A 172 56.29 34.57 -0.27
CA LYS A 172 56.67 35.59 -1.25
C LYS A 172 55.75 36.81 -1.14
N ALA A 173 54.45 36.61 -0.89
CA ALA A 173 53.50 37.69 -0.65
C ALA A 173 53.89 38.54 0.55
N GLY A 174 54.24 37.92 1.68
CA GLY A 174 54.74 38.65 2.85
C GLY A 174 56.01 39.46 2.57
N LEU A 175 56.96 38.89 1.83
CA LEU A 175 58.19 39.60 1.46
C LEU A 175 57.94 40.79 0.53
N VAL A 176 57.08 40.61 -0.48
CA VAL A 176 56.68 41.69 -1.40
C VAL A 176 55.94 42.79 -0.63
N MET A 177 55.00 42.45 0.24
CA MET A 177 54.28 43.43 1.07
C MET A 177 55.21 44.17 2.03
N ALA A 178 56.25 43.51 2.55
CA ALA A 178 57.26 44.16 3.39
C ALA A 178 58.12 45.18 2.62
N SER A 179 58.28 44.99 1.31
CA SER A 179 58.97 45.93 0.42
C SER A 179 58.05 47.04 -0.14
N MET A 180 56.77 47.06 0.21
CA MET A 180 55.79 48.08 -0.21
C MET A 180 55.64 49.19 0.84
N ASP A 181 55.04 50.32 0.43
CA ASP A 181 54.62 51.36 1.38
C ASP A 181 53.56 50.82 2.35
N SER A 182 53.67 51.20 3.63
CA SER A 182 52.81 50.66 4.69
C SER A 182 51.33 50.97 4.48
N LYS A 183 50.98 52.14 3.92
CA LYS A 183 49.58 52.49 3.62
C LYS A 183 49.05 51.62 2.49
N LYS A 184 49.89 51.36 1.47
CA LYS A 184 49.49 50.52 0.34
C LYS A 184 49.30 49.07 0.78
N ALA A 185 50.21 48.52 1.59
CA ALA A 185 50.09 47.18 2.14
C ALA A 185 48.82 47.01 3.01
N ALA A 186 48.48 48.02 3.82
CA ALA A 186 47.24 48.04 4.59
C ALA A 186 46.00 48.02 3.68
N SER A 187 45.93 48.89 2.67
CA SER A 187 44.80 48.92 1.73
C SER A 187 44.60 47.58 1.02
N LEU A 188 45.68 46.94 0.56
CA LEU A 188 45.59 45.64 -0.09
C LEU A 188 45.13 44.55 0.88
N THR A 189 45.52 44.62 2.15
CA THR A 189 45.06 43.68 3.18
C THR A 189 43.56 43.81 3.41
N GLU A 190 43.04 45.04 3.52
CA GLU A 190 41.59 45.30 3.59
C GLU A 190 40.87 44.79 2.34
N GLY A 191 41.45 45.03 1.17
CA GLY A 191 40.99 44.49 -0.10
C GLY A 191 40.87 42.95 -0.09
N MET A 192 41.87 42.25 0.43
CA MET A 192 41.84 40.78 0.58
C MET A 192 40.72 40.30 1.50
N MET A 193 40.53 40.96 2.64
CA MET A 193 39.45 40.62 3.57
C MET A 193 38.06 40.87 2.97
N SER A 194 37.90 41.95 2.20
CA SER A 194 36.65 42.27 1.52
C SER A 194 36.31 41.28 0.39
N MET A 195 37.33 40.75 -0.30
CA MET A 195 37.18 39.75 -1.35
C MET A 195 36.72 38.41 -0.75
N ALA A 196 37.27 38.01 0.39
CA ALA A 196 36.87 36.79 1.09
C ALA A 196 35.37 36.82 1.49
N LYS A 197 34.85 37.98 1.90
CA LYS A 197 33.43 38.15 2.25
C LYS A 197 32.46 37.92 1.07
N LYS A 198 32.92 38.08 -0.18
CA LYS A 198 32.06 37.93 -1.38
C LYS A 198 31.81 36.49 -1.79
N PHE A 199 32.51 35.52 -1.18
CA PHE A 199 32.29 34.09 -1.41
C PHE A 199 31.71 33.45 -0.14
N PRO A 200 30.39 33.17 -0.08
CA PRO A 200 29.82 32.41 1.02
C PRO A 200 30.29 30.96 0.89
N THR A 201 31.39 30.61 1.57
CA THR A 201 31.67 29.23 1.93
C THR A 201 30.73 28.86 3.07
N LYS A 202 29.66 28.14 2.74
CA LYS A 202 28.90 27.37 3.72
C LYS A 202 29.61 26.05 3.97
#